data_AF-A0A1Q9XUR9-F1
#
_entry.id   AF-A0A1Q9XUR9-F1
#
_cell.length_a   1.000
_cell.length_b   1.000
_cell.length_c   1.000
_cell.angle_alpha   90.00
_cell.angle_beta   90.00
_cell.angle_gamma   90.00
#
_symmetry.space_group_name_H-M   'P 1'
#
loop_
_entity.id
_entity.type
_entity.pdbx_description
1 polymer ?
#
loop_
_entity_poly.entity_id
_entity_poly.type
_entity_poly.pdbx_seq_one_letter_code
_entity_poly.pdbx_strand_id
1 'polypeptide(L)'
;MTKPFISLCPEITRAHALKLMDWLEDDRVTCYLSDSRDVSRSIEHAIDRTQLPILTHLFNRDGRFFMAYDRHDDPVGFVRLINNGAECEIVLAIGDSEKWGRNLGTRTIREGMKLAFLDMRAGKLIAKIHPDNQRSQKAFLRSGFELESETPTMTSWAMTAGRYLQLLREDAFRDAPGIYITEMDKAKLDNLIALEEGPVAQLEHELERAIVVEPDQVPSTVVTMNTRALVQLDDEEIEVAVVYPEDANSSAGKHSVCSDLGAAILGYQEGDAIDWRIAGRTRQIEIRKVLYQPEAAGDFHL
;
A
#
# COMPACT_ATOMS: atom_id res chain seq x y z
N MET A 1 -2.90 -21.76 -0.77
CA MET A 1 -3.89 -20.68 -0.54
C MET A 1 -3.26 -19.39 -1.02
N THR A 2 -3.93 -18.66 -1.92
CA THR A 2 -3.47 -17.36 -2.41
C THR A 2 -3.35 -16.37 -1.25
N LYS A 3 -2.27 -15.58 -1.21
CA LYS A 3 -2.07 -14.59 -0.15
C LYS A 3 -3.21 -13.55 -0.21
N PRO A 4 -3.74 -13.12 0.95
CA PRO A 4 -4.74 -12.05 0.98
C PRO A 4 -4.12 -10.76 0.46
N PHE A 5 -4.80 -10.12 -0.49
CA PHE A 5 -4.42 -8.85 -1.11
C PHE A 5 -5.40 -7.77 -0.66
N ILE A 6 -4.87 -6.60 -0.32
CA ILE A 6 -5.64 -5.38 -0.08
C ILE A 6 -4.94 -4.24 -0.79
N SER A 7 -5.72 -3.37 -1.41
CA SER A 7 -5.26 -2.05 -1.87
C SER A 7 -6.15 -0.96 -1.30
N LEU A 8 -5.58 0.22 -1.06
CA LEU A 8 -6.29 1.38 -0.52
C LEU A 8 -6.43 2.44 -1.60
N CYS A 9 -7.66 2.90 -1.86
CA CYS A 9 -7.97 3.90 -2.87
C CYS A 9 -8.56 5.17 -2.23
N PRO A 10 -8.00 6.36 -2.50
CA PRO A 10 -8.48 7.62 -1.93
C PRO A 10 -9.75 8.16 -2.60
N GLU A 11 -10.12 7.67 -3.79
CA GLU A 11 -11.30 8.18 -4.50
C GLU A 11 -12.59 7.61 -3.90
N ILE A 12 -13.45 8.52 -3.42
CA ILE A 12 -14.74 8.16 -2.83
C ILE A 12 -15.85 8.62 -3.76
N THR A 13 -16.59 7.67 -4.32
CA THR A 13 -17.74 7.92 -5.19
C THR A 13 -19.04 7.84 -4.38
N ARG A 14 -20.16 8.27 -4.97
CA ARG A 14 -21.49 8.07 -4.37
C ARG A 14 -21.81 6.60 -4.09
N ALA A 15 -21.37 5.68 -4.97
CA ALA A 15 -21.55 4.25 -4.76
C ALA A 15 -20.76 3.73 -3.54
N HIS A 16 -19.55 4.26 -3.31
CA HIS A 16 -18.78 3.95 -2.10
C HIS A 16 -19.49 4.44 -0.85
N ALA A 17 -20.05 5.66 -0.90
CA ALA A 17 -20.75 6.25 0.24
C ALA A 17 -22.01 5.44 0.64
N LEU A 18 -22.78 4.94 -0.34
CA LEU A 18 -23.90 4.03 -0.07
C LEU A 18 -23.43 2.72 0.56
N LYS A 19 -22.37 2.10 0.03
CA LYS A 19 -21.83 0.86 0.58
C LYS A 19 -21.27 1.03 2.00
N LEU A 20 -20.68 2.19 2.30
CA LEU A 20 -20.26 2.54 3.65
C LEU A 20 -21.47 2.64 4.60
N MET A 21 -22.57 3.23 4.17
CA MET A 21 -23.81 3.28 4.96
C MET A 21 -24.31 1.86 5.26
N ASP A 22 -24.38 0.98 4.25
CA ASP A 22 -24.79 -0.42 4.43
C ASP A 22 -23.91 -1.15 5.47
N TRP A 23 -22.59 -0.95 5.43
CA TRP A 23 -21.69 -1.55 6.42
C TRP A 23 -21.87 -0.99 7.82
N LEU A 24 -22.18 0.31 7.95
CA LEU A 24 -22.39 0.96 9.23
C LEU A 24 -23.78 0.66 9.83
N GLU A 25 -24.69 0.03 9.09
CA GLU A 25 -25.93 -0.53 9.64
C GLU A 25 -25.73 -1.88 10.34
N ASP A 26 -24.65 -2.60 10.05
CA ASP A 26 -24.33 -3.86 10.72
C ASP A 26 -23.71 -3.60 12.11
N ASP A 27 -24.46 -3.94 13.17
CA ASP A 27 -24.02 -3.84 14.56
C ASP A 27 -22.69 -4.56 14.81
N ARG A 28 -22.39 -5.64 14.10
CA ARG A 28 -21.12 -6.36 14.25
C ARG A 28 -19.94 -5.51 13.77
N VAL A 29 -20.14 -4.69 12.74
CA VAL A 29 -19.13 -3.78 12.19
C VAL A 29 -18.97 -2.55 13.12
N THR A 30 -20.07 -2.02 13.64
CA THR A 30 -20.07 -0.75 14.40
C THR A 30 -19.88 -0.88 15.90
N CYS A 31 -20.06 -2.07 16.48
CA CYS A 31 -20.00 -2.29 17.94
C CYS A 31 -18.72 -1.78 18.62
N TYR A 32 -17.61 -1.67 17.88
CA TYR A 32 -16.33 -1.18 18.39
C TYR A 32 -15.80 0.06 17.64
N LEU A 33 -16.62 0.67 16.79
CA LEU A 33 -16.28 1.92 16.10
C LEU A 33 -16.80 3.10 16.89
N SER A 34 -15.89 3.94 17.38
CA SER A 34 -16.21 5.25 17.91
C SER A 34 -16.91 6.10 16.84
N ASP A 35 -17.94 6.85 17.22
CA ASP A 35 -18.65 7.84 16.38
C ASP A 35 -19.39 7.32 15.14
N SER A 36 -19.57 6.00 15.00
CA SER A 36 -20.21 5.37 13.82
C SER A 36 -21.60 5.92 13.47
N ARG A 37 -22.45 6.18 14.47
CA ARG A 37 -23.83 6.70 14.26
C ARG A 37 -23.87 8.13 13.73
N ASP A 38 -22.91 8.96 14.11
CA ASP A 38 -22.83 10.35 13.62
C ASP A 38 -22.16 10.41 12.25
N VAL A 39 -21.27 9.46 11.94
CA VAL A 39 -20.66 9.31 10.62
C VAL A 39 -21.69 8.88 9.58
N SER A 40 -22.52 7.86 9.83
CA SER A 40 -23.57 7.43 8.88
C SER A 40 -24.53 8.57 8.53
N ARG A 41 -25.03 9.31 9.54
CA ARG A 41 -25.93 10.44 9.33
C ARG A 41 -25.27 11.59 8.57
N SER A 42 -23.98 11.82 8.81
CA SER A 42 -23.22 12.85 8.10
C SER A 42 -23.01 12.50 6.62
N ILE A 43 -22.76 11.22 6.32
CA ILE A 43 -22.65 10.71 4.95
C ILE A 43 -24.00 10.81 4.23
N GLU A 44 -25.08 10.38 4.88
CA GLU A 44 -26.45 10.46 4.34
C GLU A 44 -26.81 11.91 3.97
N HIS A 45 -26.64 12.85 4.91
CA HIS A 45 -26.88 14.27 4.65
C HIS A 45 -25.98 14.86 3.55
N ALA A 46 -24.75 14.37 3.40
CA ALA A 46 -23.83 14.80 2.37
C ALA A 46 -24.27 14.32 0.97
N ILE A 47 -24.72 13.08 0.86
CA ILE A 47 -25.23 12.49 -0.39
C ILE A 47 -26.52 13.19 -0.82
N ASP A 48 -27.44 13.47 0.11
CA ASP A 48 -28.72 14.09 -0.23
C ASP A 48 -28.59 15.55 -0.70
N ARG A 49 -27.58 16.26 -0.21
CA ARG A 49 -27.35 17.68 -0.54
C ARG A 49 -26.50 17.90 -1.78
N THR A 50 -25.81 16.87 -2.28
CA THR A 50 -24.85 17.03 -3.39
C THR A 50 -25.13 16.05 -4.52
N GLN A 51 -25.23 16.56 -5.76
CA GLN A 51 -25.35 15.72 -6.96
C GLN A 51 -23.98 15.37 -7.56
N LEU A 52 -22.90 15.57 -6.82
CA LEU A 52 -21.55 15.33 -7.31
C LEU A 52 -21.25 13.82 -7.36
N PRO A 53 -20.63 13.33 -8.45
CA PRO A 53 -20.30 11.90 -8.56
C PRO A 53 -19.15 11.50 -7.62
N ILE A 54 -18.22 12.42 -7.35
CA ILE A 54 -17.04 12.23 -6.50
C ILE A 54 -17.20 13.04 -5.21
N LEU A 55 -17.11 12.34 -4.09
CA LEU A 55 -17.36 12.85 -2.74
C LEU A 55 -16.08 12.90 -1.88
N THR A 56 -14.91 12.60 -2.43
CA THR A 56 -13.61 12.53 -1.72
C THR A 56 -13.36 13.70 -0.76
N HIS A 57 -13.66 14.93 -1.18
CA HIS A 57 -13.46 16.14 -0.38
C HIS A 57 -14.29 16.18 0.93
N LEU A 58 -15.42 15.46 0.97
CA LEU A 58 -16.29 15.39 2.15
C LEU A 58 -15.72 14.45 3.22
N PHE A 59 -15.02 13.40 2.79
CA PHE A 59 -14.44 12.39 3.67
C PHE A 59 -13.03 12.77 4.19
N ASN A 60 -12.34 13.67 3.49
CA ASN A 60 -10.98 14.11 3.85
C ASN A 60 -10.95 15.35 4.77
N ARG A 61 -12.03 15.60 5.51
CA ARG A 61 -12.02 16.64 6.57
C ARG A 61 -11.24 16.09 7.77
N ASP A 62 -10.16 16.78 8.12
CA ASP A 62 -9.23 16.49 9.22
C ASP A 62 -8.38 15.21 9.04
N GLY A 63 -8.24 14.74 7.80
CA GLY A 63 -7.45 13.55 7.49
C GLY A 63 -7.62 13.05 6.06
N ARG A 64 -7.27 11.79 5.83
CA ARG A 64 -7.45 11.11 4.55
C ARG A 64 -8.27 9.84 4.75
N PHE A 65 -9.21 9.63 3.85
CA PHE A 65 -10.08 8.47 3.84
C PHE A 65 -9.79 7.62 2.60
N PHE A 66 -9.79 6.30 2.79
CA PHE A 66 -9.48 5.33 1.76
C PHE A 66 -10.48 4.19 1.80
N MET A 67 -10.96 3.77 0.64
CA MET A 67 -11.67 2.51 0.48
C MET A 67 -10.68 1.37 0.32
N ALA A 68 -10.91 0.27 1.02
CA ALA A 68 -10.12 -0.94 0.92
C ALA A 68 -10.76 -1.92 -0.08
N TYR A 69 -9.96 -2.37 -1.02
CA TYR A 69 -10.33 -3.30 -2.09
C TYR A 69 -9.57 -4.61 -1.97
N ASP A 70 -10.23 -5.72 -2.29
CA ASP A 70 -9.54 -7.00 -2.46
C ASP A 70 -9.00 -7.17 -3.90
N ARG A 71 -8.48 -8.37 -4.21
CA ARG A 71 -7.89 -8.69 -5.51
C ARG A 71 -8.86 -8.63 -6.70
N HIS A 72 -10.17 -8.65 -6.44
CA HIS A 72 -11.21 -8.62 -7.47
C HIS A 72 -11.78 -7.21 -7.65
N ASP A 73 -11.13 -6.19 -7.06
CA ASP A 73 -11.64 -4.82 -7.01
C ASP A 73 -13.01 -4.71 -6.31
N ASP A 74 -13.33 -5.65 -5.43
CA ASP A 74 -14.50 -5.54 -4.56
C ASP A 74 -14.15 -4.66 -3.34
N PRO A 75 -14.96 -3.64 -3.03
CA PRO A 75 -14.81 -2.91 -1.77
C PRO A 75 -15.14 -3.86 -0.62
N VAL A 76 -14.23 -3.96 0.35
CA VAL A 76 -14.34 -4.85 1.52
C VAL A 76 -14.26 -4.11 2.86
N GLY A 77 -13.75 -2.88 2.86
CA GLY A 77 -13.65 -2.07 4.07
C GLY A 77 -13.18 -0.65 3.78
N PHE A 78 -12.74 0.04 4.83
CA PHE A 78 -12.17 1.37 4.73
C PHE A 78 -11.05 1.60 5.75
N VAL A 79 -10.23 2.61 5.48
CA VAL A 79 -9.22 3.16 6.38
C VAL A 79 -9.35 4.68 6.40
N ARG A 80 -9.28 5.27 7.58
CA ARG A 80 -9.18 6.71 7.79
C ARG A 80 -7.91 6.99 8.57
N LEU A 81 -7.08 7.88 8.03
CA LEU A 81 -5.87 8.40 8.65
C LEU A 81 -6.14 9.84 9.08
N ILE A 82 -6.26 10.08 10.37
CA ILE A 82 -6.57 11.39 10.96
C ILE A 82 -5.25 12.02 11.38
N ASN A 83 -5.00 13.26 10.99
CA ASN A 83 -3.74 13.94 11.30
C ASN A 83 -3.91 14.86 12.51
N ASN A 84 -3.15 14.58 13.59
CA ASN A 84 -3.14 15.36 14.83
C ASN A 84 -1.75 15.98 15.08
N GLY A 85 -1.13 16.53 14.03
CA GLY A 85 0.19 17.16 14.11
C GLY A 85 1.32 16.17 13.84
N ALA A 86 2.08 15.80 14.87
CA ALA A 86 3.17 14.82 14.74
C ALA A 86 2.67 13.36 14.82
N GLU A 87 1.44 13.15 15.29
CA GLU A 87 0.80 11.86 15.45
C GLU A 87 -0.33 11.71 14.44
N CYS A 88 -0.42 10.52 13.85
CA CYS A 88 -1.53 10.13 12.99
C CYS A 88 -2.35 9.05 13.71
N GLU A 89 -3.68 9.17 13.69
CA GLU A 89 -4.58 8.15 14.19
C GLU A 89 -5.14 7.33 13.02
N ILE A 90 -5.05 6.00 13.11
CA ILE A 90 -5.64 5.08 12.14
C ILE A 90 -6.95 4.50 12.66
N VAL A 91 -8.01 4.68 11.88
CA VAL A 91 -9.32 4.07 12.10
C VAL A 91 -9.63 3.20 10.89
N LEU A 92 -10.05 1.95 11.08
CA LEU A 92 -10.38 1.05 9.98
C LEU A 92 -11.50 0.10 10.34
N ALA A 93 -12.22 -0.37 9.33
CA ALA A 93 -13.18 -1.45 9.46
C ALA A 93 -13.18 -2.31 8.20
N ILE A 94 -13.34 -3.62 8.38
CA ILE A 94 -13.70 -4.54 7.29
C ILE A 94 -15.21 -4.70 7.37
N GLY A 95 -15.93 -4.03 6.47
CA GLY A 95 -17.40 -4.01 6.47
C GLY A 95 -18.01 -5.31 5.97
N ASP A 96 -17.31 -6.03 5.08
CA ASP A 96 -17.76 -7.35 4.63
C ASP A 96 -17.50 -8.42 5.70
N SER A 97 -18.53 -8.70 6.51
CA SER A 97 -18.49 -9.66 7.61
C SER A 97 -18.21 -11.10 7.18
N GLU A 98 -18.54 -11.48 5.94
CA GLU A 98 -18.32 -12.84 5.44
C GLU A 98 -16.84 -13.10 5.09
N LYS A 99 -16.10 -12.03 4.81
CA LYS A 99 -14.66 -12.07 4.53
C LYS A 99 -13.80 -11.97 5.79
N TRP A 100 -14.40 -11.93 6.98
CA TRP A 100 -13.68 -11.89 8.25
C TRP A 100 -12.86 -13.16 8.51
N GLY A 101 -11.77 -13.03 9.25
CA GLY A 101 -10.87 -14.16 9.57
C GLY A 101 -9.89 -14.53 8.45
N ARG A 102 -9.94 -13.86 7.28
CA ARG A 102 -9.04 -14.10 6.13
C ARG A 102 -7.80 -13.21 6.13
N ASN A 103 -7.37 -12.72 7.30
CA ASN A 103 -6.25 -11.77 7.48
C ASN A 103 -6.35 -10.43 6.74
N LEU A 104 -7.55 -10.07 6.23
CA LEU A 104 -7.76 -8.78 5.55
C LEU A 104 -7.43 -7.59 6.45
N GLY A 105 -7.87 -7.62 7.73
CA GLY A 105 -7.58 -6.53 8.68
C GLY A 105 -6.07 -6.27 8.87
N THR A 106 -5.26 -7.32 9.01
CA THR A 106 -3.79 -7.17 9.11
C THR A 106 -3.17 -6.60 7.82
N ARG A 107 -3.66 -7.02 6.65
CA ARG A 107 -3.20 -6.44 5.37
C ARG A 107 -3.62 -4.98 5.23
N THR A 108 -4.85 -4.64 5.59
CA THR A 108 -5.36 -3.27 5.63
C THR A 108 -4.54 -2.37 6.58
N ILE A 109 -4.13 -2.88 7.75
CA ILE A 109 -3.23 -2.15 8.66
C ILE A 109 -1.88 -1.88 7.99
N ARG A 110 -1.27 -2.89 7.35
CA ARG A 110 0.02 -2.74 6.65
C ARG A 110 -0.03 -1.71 5.53
N GLU A 111 -1.08 -1.75 4.69
CA GLU A 111 -1.28 -0.72 3.66
C GLU A 111 -1.55 0.67 4.26
N GLY A 112 -2.27 0.74 5.38
CA GLY A 112 -2.47 1.99 6.12
C GLY A 112 -1.17 2.57 6.68
N MET A 113 -0.28 1.73 7.22
CA MET A 113 1.05 2.14 7.69
C MET A 113 1.90 2.72 6.55
N LYS A 114 1.88 2.08 5.38
CA LYS A 114 2.58 2.56 4.18
C LYS A 114 2.20 3.99 3.86
N LEU A 115 0.90 4.29 3.80
CA LEU A 115 0.39 5.64 3.55
C LEU A 115 0.72 6.61 4.70
N ALA A 116 0.56 6.18 5.96
CA ALA A 116 0.84 7.06 7.10
C ALA A 116 2.32 7.48 7.18
N PHE A 117 3.25 6.55 7.01
CA PHE A 117 4.67 6.81 7.21
C PHE A 117 5.39 7.31 5.94
N LEU A 118 5.04 6.77 4.77
CA LEU A 118 5.76 7.07 3.53
C LEU A 118 5.09 8.14 2.67
N ASP A 119 3.76 8.27 2.74
CA ASP A 119 3.04 9.32 1.99
C ASP A 119 2.78 10.55 2.89
N MET A 120 2.22 10.35 4.08
CA MET A 120 1.89 11.43 5.01
C MET A 120 3.05 11.85 5.94
N ARG A 121 4.17 11.12 5.93
CA ARG A 121 5.36 11.39 6.76
C ARG A 121 5.07 11.51 8.26
N ALA A 122 4.10 10.75 8.77
CA ALA A 122 3.77 10.75 10.19
C ALA A 122 4.95 10.23 11.04
N GLY A 123 5.26 10.87 12.17
CA GLY A 123 6.32 10.36 13.08
C GLY A 123 5.86 9.12 13.86
N LYS A 124 4.56 9.05 14.15
CA LYS A 124 3.93 8.01 14.96
C LYS A 124 2.49 7.77 14.49
N LEU A 125 2.09 6.50 14.45
CA LEU A 125 0.74 6.05 14.10
C LEU A 125 0.08 5.39 15.31
N ILE A 126 -1.13 5.81 15.65
CA ILE A 126 -1.87 5.38 16.85
C ILE A 126 -3.18 4.72 16.44
N ALA A 127 -3.53 3.62 17.09
CA ALA A 127 -4.85 3.00 17.00
C ALA A 127 -5.47 2.91 18.38
N LYS A 128 -6.65 3.51 18.54
CA LYS A 128 -7.45 3.40 19.76
C LYS A 128 -8.51 2.32 19.57
N ILE A 129 -8.46 1.28 20.40
CA ILE A 129 -9.25 0.06 20.23
C ILE A 129 -9.99 -0.28 21.52
N HIS A 130 -11.28 -0.58 21.43
CA HIS A 130 -12.08 -1.02 22.57
C HIS A 130 -11.47 -2.29 23.22
N PRO A 131 -11.40 -2.39 24.57
CA PRO A 131 -10.76 -3.51 25.27
C PRO A 131 -11.35 -4.89 24.93
N ASP A 132 -12.66 -4.95 24.62
CA ASP A 132 -13.31 -6.21 24.22
C ASP A 132 -13.04 -6.62 22.76
N ASN A 133 -12.49 -5.71 21.93
CA ASN A 133 -12.19 -6.00 20.53
C ASN A 133 -10.85 -6.73 20.38
N GLN A 134 -10.80 -7.95 20.93
CA GLN A 134 -9.61 -8.81 20.89
C GLN A 134 -9.11 -9.09 19.48
N ARG A 135 -10.01 -9.09 18.49
CA ARG A 135 -9.67 -9.34 17.09
C ARG A 135 -8.82 -8.20 16.53
N SER A 136 -9.23 -6.95 16.72
CA SER A 136 -8.45 -5.79 16.28
C SER A 136 -7.13 -5.70 17.03
N GLN A 137 -7.13 -5.89 18.35
CA GLN A 137 -5.88 -5.88 19.15
C GLN A 137 -4.86 -6.90 18.63
N LYS A 138 -5.29 -8.14 18.35
CA LYS A 138 -4.42 -9.17 17.74
C LYS A 138 -3.92 -8.77 16.34
N ALA A 139 -4.76 -8.10 15.54
CA ALA A 139 -4.37 -7.65 14.21
C ALA A 139 -3.31 -6.54 14.25
N PHE A 140 -3.43 -5.57 15.15
CA PHE A 140 -2.45 -4.51 15.36
C PHE A 140 -1.13 -5.05 15.93
N LEU A 141 -1.20 -5.90 16.95
CA LEU A 141 -0.02 -6.58 17.52
C LEU A 141 0.75 -7.37 16.44
N ARG A 142 0.05 -8.15 15.59
CA ARG A 142 0.66 -8.90 14.47
C ARG A 142 1.23 -7.99 13.38
N SER A 143 0.79 -6.74 13.32
CA SER A 143 1.31 -5.74 12.39
C SER A 143 2.50 -4.96 12.99
N GLY A 144 2.95 -5.34 14.20
CA GLY A 144 4.11 -4.77 14.88
C GLY A 144 3.81 -3.59 15.80
N PHE A 145 2.54 -3.26 16.04
CA PHE A 145 2.18 -2.22 17.00
C PHE A 145 2.41 -2.69 18.44
N GLU A 146 2.77 -1.76 19.31
CA GLU A 146 3.00 -1.98 20.73
C GLU A 146 1.91 -1.29 21.56
N LEU A 147 1.56 -1.88 22.70
CA LEU A 147 0.61 -1.28 23.63
C LEU A 147 1.24 -0.07 24.30
N GLU A 148 0.65 1.11 24.11
CA GLU A 148 1.14 2.37 24.68
C GLU A 148 0.42 2.72 25.99
N SER A 149 -0.90 2.54 26.03
CA SER A 149 -1.69 2.77 27.24
C SER A 149 -2.98 1.94 27.24
N GLU A 150 -3.50 1.69 28.43
CA GLU A 150 -4.73 0.93 28.63
C GLU A 150 -5.61 1.64 29.66
N THR A 151 -6.89 1.78 29.32
CA THR A 151 -7.94 2.36 30.16
C THR A 151 -9.15 1.43 30.14
N PRO A 152 -10.10 1.54 31.10
CA PRO A 152 -11.29 0.69 31.13
C PRO A 152 -12.17 0.78 29.88
N THR A 153 -12.07 1.86 29.10
CA THR A 153 -12.90 2.10 27.92
C THR A 153 -12.13 2.00 26.60
N MET A 154 -10.79 2.01 26.64
CA MET A 154 -9.96 2.04 25.43
C MET A 154 -8.54 1.54 25.69
N THR A 155 -7.98 0.79 24.73
CA THR A 155 -6.56 0.47 24.63
C THR A 155 -5.93 1.29 23.50
N SER A 156 -4.78 1.91 23.74
CA SER A 156 -4.02 2.66 22.74
C SER A 156 -2.82 1.86 22.28
N TRP A 157 -2.71 1.64 20.98
CA TRP A 157 -1.61 0.93 20.33
C TRP A 157 -0.83 1.89 19.44
N ALA A 158 0.48 1.83 19.46
CA ALA A 158 1.34 2.74 18.71
C ALA A 158 2.35 2.00 17.83
N MET A 159 2.68 2.63 16.70
CA MET A 159 3.78 2.27 15.81
C MET A 159 4.56 3.55 15.50
N THR A 160 5.88 3.51 15.60
CA THR A 160 6.74 4.64 15.20
C THR A 160 7.27 4.43 13.79
N ALA A 161 7.62 5.52 13.09
CA ALA A 161 8.23 5.43 11.77
C ALA A 161 9.50 4.55 11.79
N GLY A 162 10.37 4.73 12.79
CA GLY A 162 11.59 3.92 12.94
C GLY A 162 11.31 2.42 13.11
N ARG A 163 10.29 2.06 13.92
CA ARG A 163 9.91 0.64 14.08
C ARG A 163 9.30 0.07 12.81
N TYR A 164 8.50 0.86 12.09
CA TYR A 164 7.95 0.44 10.80
C TYR A 164 9.05 0.14 9.77
N LEU A 165 10.05 1.03 9.62
CA LEU A 165 11.19 0.80 8.71
C LEU A 165 11.98 -0.46 9.11
N GLN A 166 12.24 -0.65 10.42
CA GLN A 166 12.87 -1.86 10.92
C GLN A 166 12.06 -3.12 10.59
N LEU A 167 10.73 -3.07 10.74
CA LEU A 167 9.84 -4.17 10.41
C LEU A 167 9.90 -4.53 8.91
N LEU A 168 9.98 -3.54 8.02
CA LEU A 168 10.14 -3.79 6.57
C LEU A 168 11.43 -4.55 6.26
N ARG A 169 12.54 -4.14 6.88
CA ARG A 169 13.83 -4.83 6.76
C ARG A 169 13.79 -6.25 7.33
N GLU A 170 13.06 -6.47 8.43
CA GLU A 170 12.87 -7.80 9.03
C GLU A 170 11.97 -8.71 8.17
N ASP A 171 10.91 -8.16 7.56
CA ASP A 171 9.95 -8.89 6.71
C ASP A 171 10.59 -9.34 5.38
N ALA A 172 11.60 -8.62 4.88
CA ALA A 172 12.39 -8.99 3.69
C ALA A 172 12.92 -10.43 3.76
N PHE A 173 13.18 -10.94 4.97
CA PHE A 173 13.74 -12.27 5.20
C PHE A 173 12.68 -13.34 5.49
N ARG A 174 11.38 -13.01 5.54
CA ARG A 174 10.34 -13.90 6.10
C ARG A 174 9.28 -14.39 5.12
N ASP A 175 8.82 -13.61 4.14
CA ASP A 175 7.54 -13.96 3.46
C ASP A 175 7.35 -13.50 2.00
N ALA A 176 8.38 -13.06 1.28
CA ALA A 176 8.32 -12.77 -0.17
C ALA A 176 9.70 -13.02 -0.82
N PRO A 177 9.81 -13.26 -2.14
CA PRO A 177 11.10 -13.06 -2.80
C PRO A 177 11.51 -11.62 -2.50
N GLY A 178 12.62 -11.46 -1.78
CA GLY A 178 13.17 -10.13 -1.51
C GLY A 178 13.48 -9.48 -2.84
N ILE A 179 13.16 -8.20 -2.99
CA ILE A 179 13.58 -7.47 -4.18
C ILE A 179 15.09 -7.23 -4.09
N TYR A 180 15.82 -7.44 -5.18
CA TYR A 180 17.25 -7.20 -5.22
C TYR A 180 17.55 -5.84 -5.83
N ILE A 181 18.51 -5.13 -5.25
CA ILE A 181 18.99 -3.85 -5.79
C ILE A 181 20.48 -3.67 -5.52
N THR A 182 21.17 -2.95 -6.41
CA THR A 182 22.56 -2.55 -6.18
C THR A 182 22.63 -1.39 -5.18
N GLU A 183 23.76 -1.26 -4.48
CA GLU A 183 23.98 -0.12 -3.57
C GLU A 183 23.92 1.22 -4.33
N MET A 184 24.46 1.25 -5.55
CA MET A 184 24.45 2.44 -6.40
C MET A 184 23.03 2.86 -6.79
N ASP A 185 22.20 1.93 -7.29
CA ASP A 185 20.83 2.25 -7.67
C ASP A 185 20.00 2.62 -6.46
N LYS A 186 20.17 1.94 -5.32
CA LYS A 186 19.48 2.32 -4.10
C LYS A 186 19.79 3.76 -3.71
N ALA A 187 21.06 4.16 -3.72
CA ALA A 187 21.44 5.54 -3.40
C ALA A 187 20.88 6.56 -4.40
N LYS A 188 20.86 6.24 -5.70
CA LYS A 188 20.23 7.09 -6.73
C LYS A 188 18.72 7.23 -6.50
N LEU A 189 18.02 6.13 -6.24
CA LEU A 189 16.57 6.12 -6.02
C LEU A 189 16.16 6.79 -4.71
N ASP A 190 16.93 6.63 -3.63
CA ASP A 190 16.69 7.33 -2.36
C ASP A 190 16.75 8.87 -2.57
N ASN A 191 17.73 9.35 -3.35
CA ASN A 191 17.83 10.76 -3.71
C ASN A 191 16.66 11.21 -4.62
N LEU A 192 16.25 10.35 -5.57
CA LEU A 192 15.12 10.63 -6.44
C LEU A 192 13.82 10.80 -5.65
N ILE A 193 13.54 9.87 -4.72
CA ILE A 193 12.36 9.89 -3.85
C ILE A 193 12.33 11.14 -2.97
N ALA A 194 13.49 11.61 -2.51
CA ALA A 194 13.58 12.83 -1.72
C ALA A 194 13.26 14.11 -2.52
N LEU A 195 13.37 14.07 -3.85
CA LEU A 195 13.17 15.21 -4.76
C LEU A 195 11.82 15.18 -5.49
N GLU A 196 11.20 14.01 -5.65
CA GLU A 196 9.95 13.84 -6.38
C GLU A 196 8.72 14.29 -5.57
N GLU A 197 7.88 15.14 -6.17
CA GLU A 197 6.54 15.47 -5.67
C GLU A 197 5.52 14.49 -6.28
N GLY A 198 5.41 13.28 -5.72
CA GLY A 198 4.52 12.25 -6.27
C GLY A 198 4.29 11.04 -5.35
N PRO A 199 3.43 10.08 -5.75
CA PRO A 199 3.09 8.91 -4.94
C PRO A 199 4.20 7.84 -4.98
N VAL A 200 5.41 8.22 -4.59
CA VAL A 200 6.59 7.34 -4.52
C VAL A 200 6.59 6.41 -3.31
N ALA A 201 5.58 6.50 -2.44
CA ALA A 201 5.44 5.69 -1.23
C ALA A 201 5.48 4.17 -1.50
N GLN A 202 5.03 3.71 -2.67
CA GLN A 202 5.16 2.31 -3.06
C GLN A 202 6.61 1.95 -3.36
N LEU A 203 7.30 2.72 -4.19
CA LEU A 203 8.71 2.52 -4.49
C LEU A 203 9.56 2.59 -3.21
N GLU A 204 9.34 3.58 -2.35
CA GLU A 204 10.05 3.70 -1.07
C GLU A 204 9.82 2.49 -0.16
N HIS A 205 8.59 1.98 -0.09
CA HIS A 205 8.28 0.76 0.66
C HIS A 205 9.05 -0.45 0.15
N GLU A 206 9.14 -0.59 -1.17
CA GLU A 206 9.87 -1.65 -1.84
C GLU A 206 11.38 -1.52 -1.56
N LEU A 207 11.96 -0.34 -1.77
CA LEU A 207 13.38 -0.08 -1.54
C LEU A 207 13.82 -0.31 -0.08
N GLU A 208 12.97 0.02 0.88
CA GLU A 208 13.27 -0.15 2.30
C GLU A 208 13.38 -1.63 2.71
N ARG A 209 12.65 -2.53 2.03
CA ARG A 209 12.72 -3.98 2.23
C ARG A 209 13.66 -4.70 1.25
N ALA A 210 14.37 -3.96 0.40
CA ALA A 210 15.24 -4.54 -0.61
C ALA A 210 16.48 -5.20 -0.01
N ILE A 211 16.92 -6.29 -0.65
CA ILE A 211 18.20 -6.94 -0.39
C ILE A 211 19.24 -6.23 -1.24
N VAL A 212 20.12 -5.47 -0.58
CA VAL A 212 21.23 -4.78 -1.24
C VAL A 212 22.34 -5.78 -1.52
N VAL A 213 22.76 -5.87 -2.77
CA VAL A 213 23.83 -6.77 -3.23
C VAL A 213 24.83 -6.02 -4.10
N GLU A 214 26.02 -6.59 -4.26
CA GLU A 214 26.99 -6.09 -5.25
C GLU A 214 26.46 -6.30 -6.68
N PRO A 215 26.83 -5.45 -7.65
CA PRO A 215 26.36 -5.58 -9.03
C PRO A 215 26.63 -6.95 -9.66
N ASP A 216 27.76 -7.59 -9.36
CA ASP A 216 28.12 -8.92 -9.86
C ASP A 216 27.39 -10.07 -9.14
N GLN A 217 26.63 -9.78 -8.09
CA GLN A 217 25.83 -10.72 -7.32
C GLN A 217 24.33 -10.64 -7.65
N VAL A 218 23.91 -9.67 -8.46
CA VAL A 218 22.54 -9.58 -8.95
C VAL A 218 22.24 -10.79 -9.85
N PRO A 219 21.20 -11.59 -9.57
CA PRO A 219 20.80 -12.65 -10.47
C PRO A 219 20.39 -12.09 -11.83
N SER A 220 20.82 -12.74 -12.92
CA SER A 220 20.54 -12.27 -14.29
C SER A 220 19.05 -12.26 -14.68
N THR A 221 18.20 -12.83 -13.84
CA THR A 221 16.74 -12.93 -14.01
C THR A 221 15.99 -11.82 -13.29
N VAL A 222 16.68 -10.94 -12.54
CA VAL A 222 16.08 -9.84 -11.77
C VAL A 222 15.92 -8.59 -12.66
N VAL A 223 14.82 -7.87 -12.47
CA VAL A 223 14.62 -6.55 -13.07
C VAL A 223 15.32 -5.48 -12.25
N THR A 224 16.48 -5.00 -12.70
CA THR A 224 17.19 -3.84 -12.14
C THR A 224 16.88 -2.56 -12.91
N MET A 225 17.48 -1.43 -12.52
CA MET A 225 17.41 -0.21 -13.31
C MET A 225 17.96 -0.47 -14.72
N ASN A 226 17.38 0.18 -15.72
CA ASN A 226 17.70 0.03 -17.15
C ASN A 226 17.51 -1.39 -17.72
N THR A 227 16.89 -2.30 -16.97
CA THR A 227 16.49 -3.62 -17.48
C THR A 227 15.38 -3.50 -18.52
N ARG A 228 15.46 -4.32 -19.56
CA ARG A 228 14.34 -4.61 -20.48
C ARG A 228 13.78 -5.98 -20.17
N ALA A 229 12.48 -6.07 -19.93
CA ALA A 229 11.79 -7.30 -19.62
C ALA A 229 10.52 -7.46 -20.48
N LEU A 230 10.19 -8.70 -20.78
CA LEU A 230 8.88 -9.11 -21.27
C LEU A 230 7.97 -9.34 -20.08
N VAL A 231 6.87 -8.62 -20.03
CA VAL A 231 5.93 -8.61 -18.90
C VAL A 231 4.55 -8.97 -19.43
N GLN A 232 3.90 -9.92 -18.77
CA GLN A 232 2.46 -10.15 -18.94
C GLN A 232 1.72 -9.22 -18.00
N LEU A 233 0.94 -8.29 -18.56
CA LEU A 233 0.04 -7.41 -17.83
C LEU A 233 -1.40 -7.84 -18.12
N ASP A 234 -2.04 -8.46 -17.14
CA ASP A 234 -3.32 -9.15 -17.31
C ASP A 234 -3.25 -10.14 -18.49
N ASP A 235 -3.97 -9.88 -19.58
CA ASP A 235 -4.00 -10.71 -20.79
C ASP A 235 -3.09 -10.19 -21.93
N GLU A 236 -2.36 -9.09 -21.71
CA GLU A 236 -1.48 -8.48 -22.71
C GLU A 236 0.01 -8.72 -22.39
N GLU A 237 0.79 -9.14 -23.37
CA GLU A 237 2.24 -9.27 -23.24
C GLU A 237 2.93 -8.04 -23.84
N ILE A 238 3.73 -7.34 -23.03
CA ILE A 238 4.38 -6.07 -23.39
C ILE A 238 5.88 -6.11 -23.05
N GLU A 239 6.70 -5.45 -23.86
CA GLU A 239 8.10 -5.18 -23.52
C GLU A 239 8.20 -3.89 -22.72
N VAL A 240 8.84 -3.96 -21.56
CA VAL A 240 8.99 -2.86 -20.62
C VAL A 240 10.46 -2.66 -20.30
N ALA A 241 10.93 -1.42 -20.45
CA ALA A 241 12.21 -0.98 -19.93
C ALA A 241 12.00 -0.13 -18.67
N VAL A 242 12.59 -0.53 -17.53
CA VAL A 242 12.56 0.27 -16.29
C VAL A 242 13.67 1.29 -16.35
N VAL A 243 13.34 2.58 -16.32
CA VAL A 243 14.32 3.67 -16.49
C VAL A 243 14.13 4.76 -15.45
N TYR A 244 15.12 5.65 -15.32
CA TYR A 244 14.97 6.87 -14.52
C TYR A 244 13.94 7.84 -15.17
N PRO A 245 13.31 8.74 -14.40
CA PRO A 245 12.27 9.65 -14.94
C PRO A 245 12.70 10.47 -16.15
N GLU A 246 13.96 10.91 -16.21
CA GLU A 246 14.51 11.69 -17.32
C GLU A 246 14.54 10.93 -18.66
N ASP A 247 14.57 9.59 -18.62
CA ASP A 247 14.64 8.72 -19.80
C ASP A 247 13.27 8.09 -20.16
N ALA A 248 12.23 8.42 -19.40
CA ALA A 248 10.91 7.83 -19.54
C ALA A 248 10.26 8.21 -20.88
N ASN A 249 9.76 7.19 -21.59
CA ASN A 249 9.00 7.35 -22.82
C ASN A 249 8.08 6.14 -23.00
N SER A 250 6.86 6.24 -22.48
CA SER A 250 5.88 5.13 -22.52
C SER A 250 5.54 4.69 -23.94
N SER A 251 5.59 5.59 -24.93
CA SER A 251 5.34 5.22 -26.33
C SER A 251 6.43 4.33 -26.93
N ALA A 252 7.62 4.32 -26.32
CA ALA A 252 8.75 3.48 -26.67
C ALA A 252 8.95 2.31 -25.69
N GLY A 253 7.96 2.00 -24.84
CA GLY A 253 8.07 0.95 -23.82
C GLY A 253 9.04 1.29 -22.68
N LYS A 254 9.47 2.54 -22.53
CA LYS A 254 10.33 3.00 -21.44
C LYS A 254 9.48 3.58 -20.31
N HIS A 255 9.42 2.87 -19.19
CA HIS A 255 8.63 3.23 -18.02
C HIS A 255 9.53 3.77 -16.92
N SER A 256 9.21 4.95 -16.41
CA SER A 256 9.88 5.49 -15.23
C SER A 256 9.73 4.53 -14.05
N VAL A 257 10.79 4.37 -13.27
CA VAL A 257 10.77 3.68 -11.97
C VAL A 257 9.74 4.30 -11.00
N CYS A 258 9.40 5.58 -11.16
CA CYS A 258 8.37 6.27 -10.38
C CYS A 258 6.94 6.04 -10.90
N SER A 259 6.76 5.36 -12.03
CA SER A 259 5.44 4.99 -12.55
C SER A 259 4.89 3.74 -11.87
N ASP A 260 3.57 3.55 -11.84
CA ASP A 260 2.92 2.37 -11.25
C ASP A 260 3.57 1.05 -11.75
N LEU A 261 3.80 0.92 -13.06
CA LEU A 261 4.37 -0.29 -13.65
C LEU A 261 5.87 -0.43 -13.33
N GLY A 262 6.64 0.66 -13.43
CA GLY A 262 8.09 0.61 -13.14
C GLY A 262 8.38 0.25 -11.69
N ALA A 263 7.66 0.87 -10.75
CA ALA A 263 7.77 0.55 -9.32
C ALA A 263 7.32 -0.87 -9.01
N ALA A 264 6.29 -1.37 -9.70
CA ALA A 264 5.76 -2.71 -9.46
C ALA A 264 6.75 -3.82 -9.83
N ILE A 265 7.52 -3.67 -10.90
CA ILE A 265 8.40 -4.74 -11.41
C ILE A 265 9.84 -4.65 -10.94
N LEU A 266 10.28 -3.50 -10.40
CA LEU A 266 11.65 -3.33 -9.92
C LEU A 266 12.00 -4.38 -8.84
N GLY A 267 13.11 -5.07 -9.06
CA GLY A 267 13.71 -6.06 -8.18
C GLY A 267 12.99 -7.41 -8.13
N TYR A 268 11.90 -7.60 -8.88
CA TYR A 268 11.28 -8.91 -9.13
C TYR A 268 12.04 -9.69 -10.20
N GLN A 269 11.86 -11.01 -10.24
CA GLN A 269 12.57 -11.89 -11.17
C GLN A 269 11.63 -12.63 -12.13
N GLU A 270 12.20 -13.20 -13.19
CA GLU A 270 11.49 -14.11 -14.10
C GLU A 270 10.67 -15.17 -13.34
N GLY A 271 9.40 -15.31 -13.71
CA GLY A 271 8.44 -16.22 -13.09
C GLY A 271 7.70 -15.66 -11.87
N ASP A 272 8.09 -14.50 -11.35
CA ASP A 272 7.32 -13.84 -10.30
C ASP A 272 6.00 -13.30 -10.86
N ALA A 273 4.93 -13.46 -10.06
CA ALA A 273 3.62 -12.92 -10.32
C ALA A 273 3.15 -12.05 -9.15
N ILE A 274 2.70 -10.84 -9.45
CA ILE A 274 2.30 -9.84 -8.47
C ILE A 274 0.93 -9.24 -8.81
N ASP A 275 0.13 -9.01 -7.77
CA ASP A 275 -1.09 -8.22 -7.85
C ASP A 275 -0.70 -6.76 -7.54
N TRP A 276 -0.95 -5.83 -8.46
CA TRP A 276 -0.62 -4.40 -8.27
C TRP A 276 -1.76 -3.50 -8.70
N ARG A 277 -1.99 -2.40 -7.98
CA ARG A 277 -3.04 -1.44 -8.37
C ARG A 277 -2.47 -0.42 -9.34
N ILE A 278 -2.86 -0.50 -10.61
CA ILE A 278 -2.45 0.41 -11.68
C ILE A 278 -3.67 1.21 -12.15
N ALA A 279 -3.56 2.54 -12.19
CA ALA A 279 -4.65 3.43 -12.64
C ALA A 279 -6.02 3.12 -12.00
N GLY A 280 -6.02 2.77 -10.70
CA GLY A 280 -7.24 2.51 -9.95
C GLY A 280 -7.86 1.11 -10.15
N ARG A 281 -7.17 0.17 -10.80
CA ARG A 281 -7.60 -1.24 -10.92
C ARG A 281 -6.51 -2.19 -10.47
N THR A 282 -6.89 -3.29 -9.85
CA THR A 282 -5.95 -4.39 -9.56
C THR A 282 -5.61 -5.10 -10.87
N ARG A 283 -4.33 -5.12 -11.23
CA ARG A 283 -3.80 -5.85 -12.38
C ARG A 283 -2.87 -6.95 -11.93
N GLN A 284 -2.86 -8.06 -12.66
CA GLN A 284 -1.88 -9.12 -12.48
C GLN A 284 -0.68 -8.85 -13.40
N ILE A 285 0.51 -8.87 -12.81
CA ILE A 285 1.76 -8.65 -13.54
C ILE A 285 2.62 -9.89 -13.36
N GLU A 286 3.09 -10.48 -14.44
CA GLU A 286 4.04 -11.60 -14.41
C GLU A 286 5.29 -11.26 -15.22
N ILE A 287 6.46 -11.41 -14.60
CA ILE A 287 7.73 -11.21 -15.28
C ILE A 287 8.00 -12.46 -16.14
N ARG A 288 7.72 -12.38 -17.44
CA ARG A 288 7.87 -13.52 -18.35
C ARG A 288 9.34 -13.79 -18.64
N LYS A 289 10.11 -12.73 -18.90
CA LYS A 289 11.52 -12.84 -19.26
C LYS A 289 12.28 -11.53 -19.08
N VAL A 290 13.52 -11.60 -18.63
CA VAL A 290 14.48 -10.50 -18.69
C VAL A 290 15.24 -10.60 -20.02
N LEU A 291 15.06 -9.60 -20.88
CA LEU A 291 15.64 -9.55 -22.23
C LEU A 291 17.03 -8.91 -22.22
N TYR A 292 17.27 -7.97 -21.33
CA TYR A 292 18.55 -7.31 -21.09
C TYR A 292 18.60 -6.82 -19.65
N GLN A 293 19.71 -7.07 -18.96
CA GLN A 293 20.02 -6.55 -17.64
C GLN A 293 21.44 -5.96 -17.67
N PRO A 294 21.67 -4.72 -17.21
CA PRO A 294 22.99 -4.11 -17.22
C PRO A 294 24.05 -4.94 -16.53
N GLU A 295 23.76 -5.47 -15.34
CA GLU A 295 24.70 -6.25 -14.54
C GLU A 295 25.14 -7.53 -15.25
N ALA A 296 24.20 -8.29 -15.82
CA ALA A 296 24.51 -9.48 -16.61
C ALA A 296 25.28 -9.17 -17.91
N ALA A 297 25.13 -7.95 -18.46
CA ALA A 297 25.87 -7.50 -19.63
C ALA A 297 27.27 -6.93 -19.29
N GLY A 298 27.57 -6.70 -18.00
CA GLY A 298 28.80 -6.05 -17.53
C GLY A 298 28.76 -4.51 -17.56
N ASP A 299 27.59 -3.92 -17.75
CA ASP A 299 27.36 -2.48 -17.82
C ASP A 299 27.09 -1.86 -16.43
N PHE A 300 27.95 -2.14 -15.44
CA PHE A 300 27.75 -1.78 -14.01
C PHE A 300 27.65 -0.27 -13.69
N HIS A 301 27.71 0.60 -14.69
CA HIS A 301 27.73 2.06 -14.54
C HIS A 301 26.42 2.73 -14.96
N LEU A 302 25.52 1.99 -15.63
CA LEU A 302 24.17 2.44 -15.98
C LEU A 302 23.30 2.46 -14.73
#